data_AF-A0A0T5ZEP0-F1
#
_entry.id   AF-A0A0T5ZEP0-F1
#
_cell.length_a   1.000
_cell.length_b   1.000
_cell.length_c   1.000
_cell.angle_alpha   90.00
_cell.angle_beta   90.00
_cell.angle_gamma   90.00
#
_symmetry.space_group_name_H-M   'P 1'
#
loop_
_entity.id
_entity.type
_entity.pdbx_description
1 polymer ?
#
loop_
_entity_poly.entity_id
_entity_poly.type
_entity_poly.pdbx_seq_one_letter_code
_entity_poly.pdbx_strand_id
1 'polypeptide(L)'
;MGSWIFTGNALAVHTMNKDPFTVSYSVSYMENEMSDTVMTGTLDSMLDPGIGHETHQLAIILPPSEKTYSGVLTYSASEPIQLVALHGPLAAGEDMGQKIWTPDGKTKFALTFIDDETNMGTWAFAGNALAVHTMNENQFTVSYSVVAGQ
;
A
#
# COMPACT_ATOMS: atom_id res chain seq x y z
N MET A 1 -10.69 2.57 24.72
CA MET A 1 -9.22 2.50 24.56
C MET A 1 -8.96 1.87 23.21
N GLY A 2 -8.29 2.58 22.30
CA GLY A 2 -7.93 2.07 20.98
C GLY A 2 -6.46 1.69 20.96
N SER A 3 -6.11 0.70 20.14
CA SER A 3 -4.74 0.38 19.78
C SER A 3 -4.70 0.31 18.26
N TRP A 4 -3.65 0.85 17.66
CA TRP A 4 -3.35 0.64 16.26
C TRP A 4 -1.84 0.45 16.10
N ILE A 5 -1.47 -0.23 15.03
CA ILE A 5 -0.09 -0.40 14.60
C ILE A 5 0.20 0.69 13.57
N PHE A 6 1.38 1.27 13.61
CA PHE A 6 1.84 2.23 12.63
C PHE A 6 3.29 1.99 12.27
N THR A 7 3.65 2.38 11.05
CA THR A 7 5.02 2.73 10.67
C THR A 7 5.06 4.24 10.40
N GLY A 8 6.17 4.89 10.77
CA GLY A 8 6.34 6.32 10.56
C GLY A 8 7.31 6.95 11.56
N ASN A 9 7.63 8.22 11.32
CA ASN A 9 8.68 8.93 12.04
C ASN A 9 8.15 9.78 13.21
N ALA A 10 6.83 10.00 13.28
CA ALA A 10 6.19 10.80 14.31
C ALA A 10 4.76 10.33 14.56
N LEU A 11 4.29 10.53 15.80
CA LEU A 11 2.91 10.34 16.19
C LEU A 11 2.34 11.64 16.74
N ALA A 12 1.18 12.05 16.25
CA ALA A 12 0.43 13.20 16.75
C ALA A 12 -1.01 12.79 17.08
N VAL A 13 -1.55 13.35 18.16
CA VAL A 13 -2.97 13.23 18.51
C VAL A 13 -3.65 14.57 18.27
N HIS A 14 -4.87 14.54 17.76
CA HIS A 14 -5.63 15.74 17.43
C HIS A 14 -7.07 15.65 17.93
N THR A 15 -7.69 16.81 18.12
CA THR A 15 -9.13 16.95 18.35
C THR A 15 -9.65 18.12 17.53
N MET A 16 -10.92 18.04 17.10
CA MET A 16 -11.61 19.18 16.49
C MET A 16 -12.19 20.14 17.53
N ASN A 17 -12.12 19.79 18.82
CA ASN A 17 -12.53 20.69 19.90
C ASN A 17 -11.57 21.88 20.00
N LYS A 18 -12.12 23.04 20.34
CA LYS A 18 -11.33 24.27 20.50
C LYS A 18 -10.48 24.27 21.76
N ASP A 19 -10.90 23.51 22.77
CA ASP A 19 -10.24 23.48 24.07
C ASP A 19 -9.04 22.52 24.06
N PRO A 20 -7.94 22.85 24.77
CA PRO A 20 -6.84 21.92 24.98
C PRO A 20 -7.32 20.63 25.66
N PHE A 21 -6.66 19.53 25.33
CA PHE A 21 -6.95 18.22 25.89
C PHE A 21 -5.69 17.58 26.46
N THR A 22 -5.88 16.64 27.38
CA THR A 22 -4.82 15.78 27.89
C THR A 22 -4.98 14.39 27.32
N VAL A 23 -3.86 13.76 26.94
CA VAL A 23 -3.82 12.37 26.47
C VAL A 23 -2.90 11.56 27.36
N SER A 24 -3.25 10.31 27.60
CA SER A 24 -2.35 9.29 28.15
C SER A 24 -2.09 8.26 27.06
N TYR A 25 -0.83 7.93 26.83
CA TYR A 25 -0.41 7.01 25.77
C TYR A 25 0.74 6.11 26.25
N SER A 26 0.92 4.98 25.55
CA SER A 26 2.09 4.12 25.66
C SER A 26 2.47 3.72 24.23
N VAL A 27 3.76 3.79 23.91
CA VAL A 27 4.28 3.40 22.60
C VAL A 27 5.38 2.36 22.82
N SER A 28 5.24 1.22 22.15
CA SER A 28 6.32 0.27 21.94
C SER A 28 6.69 0.34 20.46
N TYR A 29 7.97 0.51 20.15
CA TYR A 29 8.44 0.68 18.77
C TYR A 29 9.72 -0.11 18.51
N MET A 30 9.98 -0.36 17.24
CA MET A 30 11.24 -0.89 16.73
C MET A 30 11.83 0.17 15.79
N GLU A 31 13.05 0.59 16.07
CA GLU A 31 13.78 1.52 15.20
C GLU A 31 14.40 0.75 14.03
N ASN A 32 14.26 1.30 12.83
CA ASN A 32 14.84 0.75 11.61
C ASN A 32 15.74 1.80 10.98
N GLU A 33 16.89 1.37 10.46
CA GLU A 33 17.77 2.22 9.68
C GLU A 33 17.08 2.70 8.40
N MET A 34 17.35 3.94 8.01
CA MET A 34 16.86 4.46 6.73
C MET A 34 17.43 3.65 5.57
N SER A 35 16.57 3.36 4.59
CA SER A 35 16.93 2.68 3.35
C SER A 35 15.92 3.06 2.26
N ASP A 36 16.17 2.65 1.01
CA ASP A 36 15.28 2.95 -0.11
C ASP A 36 13.88 2.30 0.04
N THR A 37 13.75 1.30 0.91
CA THR A 37 12.50 0.58 1.21
C THR A 37 11.90 0.95 2.57
N VAL A 38 12.54 1.87 3.30
CA VAL A 38 12.01 2.50 4.51
C VAL A 38 11.70 3.95 4.18
N MET A 39 10.44 4.22 3.81
CA MET A 39 10.05 5.52 3.29
C MET A 39 8.62 5.92 3.66
N THR A 40 8.34 7.21 3.51
CA THR A 40 7.01 7.80 3.73
C THR A 40 6.72 8.78 2.61
N GLY A 41 5.45 8.92 2.22
CA GLY A 41 5.09 9.90 1.22
C GLY A 41 3.59 10.07 1.06
N THR A 42 3.22 10.98 0.16
CA THR A 42 1.86 11.15 -0.33
C THR A 42 1.89 11.07 -1.85
N LEU A 43 0.99 10.28 -2.43
CA LEU A 43 0.86 10.07 -3.87
C LEU A 43 -0.59 10.34 -4.25
N ASP A 44 -0.78 10.93 -5.42
CA ASP A 44 -2.04 10.83 -6.11
C ASP A 44 -2.02 9.61 -7.03
N SER A 45 -3.17 8.95 -7.17
CA SER A 45 -3.31 7.81 -8.06
C SER A 45 -3.18 8.21 -9.52
N MET A 46 -3.08 7.22 -10.40
CA MET A 46 -3.15 7.37 -11.84
C MET A 46 -4.08 6.30 -12.41
N LEU A 47 -4.49 6.47 -13.66
CA LEU A 47 -5.22 5.42 -14.37
C LEU A 47 -4.42 4.11 -14.32
N ASP A 48 -5.06 3.02 -13.91
CA ASP A 48 -4.42 1.70 -13.84
C ASP A 48 -4.01 1.25 -15.25
N PRO A 49 -2.71 1.01 -15.51
CA PRO A 49 -2.26 0.58 -16.83
C PRO A 49 -2.58 -0.89 -17.12
N GLY A 50 -3.13 -1.63 -16.16
CA GLY A 50 -3.56 -3.02 -16.33
C GLY A 50 -4.59 -3.18 -17.44
N ILE A 51 -4.37 -4.13 -18.34
CA ILE A 51 -5.37 -4.49 -19.35
C ILE A 51 -6.62 -5.03 -18.64
N GLY A 52 -7.79 -4.46 -18.97
CA GLY A 52 -9.06 -4.72 -18.31
C GLY A 52 -9.32 -3.86 -17.06
N HIS A 53 -8.44 -2.92 -16.75
CA HIS A 53 -8.54 -1.98 -15.63
C HIS A 53 -8.60 -0.51 -16.09
N GLU A 54 -9.01 -0.26 -17.32
CA GLU A 54 -8.91 1.05 -17.98
C GLU A 54 -9.79 2.16 -17.36
N THR A 55 -10.69 1.80 -16.44
CA THR A 55 -11.54 2.75 -15.69
C THR A 55 -11.17 2.82 -14.21
N HIS A 56 -10.09 2.15 -13.80
CA HIS A 56 -9.66 2.06 -12.41
C HIS A 56 -8.49 2.99 -12.11
N GLN A 57 -8.22 3.23 -10.83
CA GLN A 57 -7.08 4.03 -10.39
C GLN A 57 -6.10 3.19 -9.56
N LEU A 58 -4.82 3.52 -9.67
CA LEU A 58 -3.70 2.82 -9.05
C LEU A 58 -2.66 3.82 -8.55
N ALA A 59 -2.11 3.60 -7.35
CA ALA A 59 -0.90 4.27 -6.87
C ALA A 59 0.15 3.22 -6.50
N ILE A 60 1.29 3.23 -7.20
CA ILE A 60 2.40 2.32 -6.96
C ILE A 60 3.29 2.90 -5.86
N ILE A 61 3.41 2.18 -4.75
CA ILE A 61 4.20 2.59 -3.58
C ILE A 61 5.62 2.03 -3.69
N LEU A 62 5.76 0.72 -3.89
CA LEU A 62 7.04 0.10 -4.24
C LEU A 62 6.97 -0.40 -5.68
N PRO A 63 7.85 0.08 -6.58
CA PRO A 63 7.86 -0.36 -7.97
C PRO A 63 8.28 -1.84 -8.08
N PRO A 64 7.96 -2.50 -9.21
CA PRO A 64 8.44 -3.85 -9.49
C PRO A 64 9.95 -4.00 -9.29
N SER A 65 10.35 -5.08 -8.63
CA SER A 65 11.75 -5.47 -8.37
C SER A 65 11.96 -6.96 -8.62
N GLU A 66 13.15 -7.34 -9.04
CA GLU A 66 13.57 -8.75 -9.14
C GLU A 66 13.57 -9.47 -7.78
N LYS A 67 13.76 -8.70 -6.70
CA LYS A 67 13.70 -9.22 -5.33
C LYS A 67 12.32 -8.97 -4.73
N THR A 68 11.85 -9.95 -3.96
CA THR A 68 10.60 -9.86 -3.23
C THR A 68 10.78 -8.91 -2.04
N TYR A 69 9.98 -7.85 -2.00
CA TYR A 69 9.80 -7.07 -0.79
C TYR A 69 9.01 -7.87 0.24
N SER A 70 9.34 -7.70 1.51
CA SER A 70 8.46 -8.08 2.61
C SER A 70 8.54 -7.07 3.73
N GLY A 71 7.40 -6.75 4.35
CA GLY A 71 7.37 -5.69 5.35
C GLY A 71 5.97 -5.28 5.75
N VAL A 72 5.87 -4.05 6.24
CA VAL A 72 4.63 -3.46 6.74
C VAL A 72 4.37 -2.14 6.01
N LEU A 73 3.16 -2.00 5.49
CA LEU A 73 2.59 -0.77 4.96
C LEU A 73 1.62 -0.20 5.99
N THR A 74 1.76 1.07 6.38
CA THR A 74 0.70 1.86 7.03
C THR A 74 0.22 2.92 6.05
N TYR A 75 -1.08 3.12 5.92
CA TYR A 75 -1.66 4.02 4.91
C TYR A 75 -2.91 4.76 5.41
N SER A 76 -3.19 5.89 4.75
CA SER A 76 -4.45 6.63 4.82
C SER A 76 -4.75 7.26 3.46
N ALA A 77 -5.93 7.04 2.93
CA ALA A 77 -6.39 7.46 1.62
C ALA A 77 -7.64 8.34 1.70
N SER A 78 -7.90 9.11 0.64
CA SER A 78 -9.06 9.99 0.51
C SER A 78 -10.39 9.24 0.32
N GLU A 79 -10.33 7.97 -0.04
CA GLU A 79 -11.47 7.06 -0.21
C GLU A 79 -11.08 5.62 0.16
N PRO A 80 -12.03 4.69 0.30
CA PRO A 80 -11.72 3.26 0.46
C PRO A 80 -10.89 2.74 -0.71
N ILE A 81 -9.84 1.96 -0.41
CA ILE A 81 -8.93 1.39 -1.41
C ILE A 81 -8.77 -0.11 -1.22
N GLN A 82 -8.23 -0.74 -2.26
CA GLN A 82 -7.85 -2.15 -2.32
C GLN A 82 -6.32 -2.25 -2.27
N LEU A 83 -5.81 -3.17 -1.45
CA LEU A 83 -4.38 -3.39 -1.29
C LEU A 83 -3.88 -4.42 -2.29
N VAL A 84 -2.77 -4.12 -2.96
CA VAL A 84 -2.23 -4.96 -4.03
C VAL A 84 -0.75 -5.23 -3.79
N ALA A 85 -0.37 -6.50 -3.76
CA ALA A 85 1.03 -6.92 -3.94
C ALA A 85 1.15 -7.76 -5.20
N LEU A 86 2.07 -7.39 -6.07
CA LEU A 86 2.32 -8.10 -7.33
C LEU A 86 3.49 -9.08 -7.14
N HIS A 87 3.36 -10.29 -7.68
CA HIS A 87 4.39 -11.32 -7.66
C HIS A 87 4.80 -11.66 -9.08
N GLY A 88 6.09 -11.59 -9.37
CA GLY A 88 6.63 -11.80 -10.71
C GLY A 88 7.74 -10.83 -11.11
N PRO A 89 8.07 -10.73 -12.41
CA PRO A 89 7.34 -11.30 -13.54
C PRO A 89 7.20 -12.83 -13.52
N LEU A 90 6.03 -13.34 -13.90
CA LEU A 90 5.76 -14.77 -13.99
C LEU A 90 6.41 -15.40 -15.23
N ALA A 91 6.93 -16.62 -15.07
CA ALA A 91 7.39 -17.43 -16.19
C ALA A 91 6.21 -18.02 -16.99
N ALA A 92 6.50 -18.53 -18.19
CA ALA A 92 5.48 -19.14 -19.04
C ALA A 92 4.81 -20.34 -18.36
N GLY A 93 3.48 -20.31 -18.24
CA GLY A 93 2.68 -21.36 -17.62
C GLY A 93 2.46 -21.18 -16.11
N GLU A 94 3.15 -20.22 -15.47
CA GLU A 94 2.92 -19.90 -14.05
C GLU A 94 1.65 -19.06 -13.84
N ASP A 95 1.03 -18.53 -14.90
CA ASP A 95 -0.22 -17.77 -14.85
C ASP A 95 -1.47 -18.63 -14.67
N MET A 96 -1.34 -19.96 -14.71
CA MET A 96 -2.47 -20.88 -14.66
C MET A 96 -3.08 -20.96 -13.24
N GLY A 97 -4.36 -20.61 -13.12
CA GLY A 97 -5.15 -20.81 -11.90
C GLY A 97 -5.10 -19.66 -10.88
N GLN A 98 -4.51 -18.53 -11.24
CA GLN A 98 -4.43 -17.34 -10.38
C GLN A 98 -4.88 -16.07 -11.11
N LYS A 99 -5.28 -15.04 -10.35
CA LYS A 99 -5.55 -13.72 -10.92
C LYS A 99 -4.23 -13.11 -11.38
N ILE A 100 -4.24 -12.53 -12.58
CA ILE A 100 -3.07 -11.89 -13.17
C ILE A 100 -3.34 -10.44 -13.50
N TRP A 101 -2.29 -9.62 -13.39
CA TRP A 101 -2.26 -8.23 -13.85
C TRP A 101 -1.16 -8.11 -14.90
N THR A 102 -1.46 -7.38 -15.98
CA THR A 102 -0.51 -7.15 -17.07
C THR A 102 -0.65 -5.72 -17.59
N PRO A 103 0.41 -4.90 -17.52
CA PRO A 103 0.36 -3.52 -17.98
C PRO A 103 0.58 -3.38 -19.50
N ASP A 104 1.10 -4.42 -20.15
CA ASP A 104 1.57 -4.39 -21.54
C ASP A 104 1.06 -5.58 -22.37
N GLY A 105 0.25 -6.45 -21.77
CA GLY A 105 -0.24 -7.69 -22.37
C GLY A 105 0.79 -8.81 -22.53
N LYS A 106 2.01 -8.61 -22.01
CA LYS A 106 3.14 -9.55 -22.13
C LYS A 106 3.70 -9.94 -20.78
N THR A 107 4.06 -8.95 -19.96
CA THR A 107 4.58 -9.11 -18.61
C THR A 107 3.42 -9.41 -17.68
N LYS A 108 3.44 -10.58 -17.05
CA LYS A 108 2.38 -11.05 -16.16
C LYS A 108 2.86 -11.02 -14.71
N PHE A 109 2.00 -10.56 -13.82
CA PHE A 109 2.20 -10.63 -12.38
C PHE A 109 1.00 -11.33 -11.75
N ALA A 110 1.23 -12.19 -10.77
CA ALA A 110 0.16 -12.68 -9.90
C ALA A 110 -0.21 -11.61 -8.87
N LEU A 111 -1.47 -11.56 -8.47
CA LEU A 111 -1.92 -10.61 -7.44
C LEU A 111 -2.17 -11.28 -6.10
N THR A 112 -1.63 -10.70 -5.05
CA THR A 112 -2.33 -10.65 -3.77
C THR A 112 -3.22 -9.41 -3.77
N PHE A 113 -4.49 -9.58 -3.45
CA PHE A 113 -5.50 -8.54 -3.51
C PHE A 113 -6.37 -8.61 -2.25
N ILE A 114 -6.44 -7.49 -1.52
CA ILE A 114 -7.25 -7.38 -0.29
C ILE A 114 -8.20 -6.20 -0.46
N ASP A 115 -9.48 -6.45 -0.19
CA ASP A 115 -10.54 -5.46 -0.23
C ASP A 115 -11.29 -5.51 1.10
N ASP A 116 -10.83 -4.72 2.05
CA ASP A 116 -11.42 -4.59 3.38
C ASP A 116 -12.38 -3.38 3.45
N GLU A 117 -12.64 -2.71 2.32
CA GLU A 117 -13.47 -1.50 2.23
C GLU A 117 -13.02 -0.36 3.18
N THR A 118 -11.72 -0.29 3.50
CA THR A 118 -11.13 0.72 4.39
C THR A 118 -10.32 1.76 3.64
N ASN A 119 -10.31 2.99 4.14
CA ASN A 119 -9.46 4.06 3.64
C ASN A 119 -8.20 4.28 4.49
N MET A 120 -7.99 3.52 5.56
CA MET A 120 -6.77 3.59 6.37
C MET A 120 -6.50 2.24 7.02
N GLY A 121 -5.23 1.93 7.27
CA GLY A 121 -4.89 0.69 7.92
C GLY A 121 -3.41 0.40 7.96
N THR A 122 -3.11 -0.83 8.36
CA THR A 122 -1.77 -1.40 8.31
C THR A 122 -1.84 -2.80 7.72
N TRP A 123 -0.88 -3.15 6.87
CA TRP A 123 -0.82 -4.43 6.18
C TRP A 123 0.59 -5.00 6.19
N ALA A 124 0.74 -6.23 6.68
CA ALA A 124 1.94 -7.02 6.49
C ALA A 124 1.88 -7.69 5.11
N PHE A 125 2.84 -7.38 4.24
CA PHE A 125 2.81 -7.79 2.84
C PHE A 125 4.10 -8.51 2.43
N ALA A 126 4.01 -9.25 1.33
CA ALA A 126 5.14 -9.73 0.56
C ALA A 126 4.81 -9.67 -0.94
N GLY A 127 5.77 -9.29 -1.78
CA GLY A 127 5.61 -9.22 -3.23
C GLY A 127 6.75 -8.47 -3.92
N ASN A 128 6.85 -8.59 -5.24
CA ASN A 128 7.82 -7.89 -6.08
C ASN A 128 7.42 -6.42 -6.35
N ALA A 129 6.16 -6.04 -6.11
CA ALA A 129 5.71 -4.65 -6.09
C ALA A 129 4.60 -4.47 -5.05
N LEU A 130 4.39 -3.24 -4.59
CA LEU A 130 3.32 -2.86 -3.66
C LEU A 130 2.56 -1.65 -4.24
N ALA A 131 1.24 -1.75 -4.27
CA ALA A 131 0.37 -0.69 -4.75
C ALA A 131 -0.94 -0.65 -3.96
N VAL A 132 -1.67 0.46 -4.11
CA VAL A 132 -3.06 0.59 -3.72
C VAL A 132 -3.90 0.93 -4.94
N HIS A 133 -5.12 0.43 -4.98
CA HIS A 133 -5.99 0.43 -6.15
C HIS A 133 -7.42 0.79 -5.74
N THR A 134 -8.22 1.30 -6.67
CA THR A 134 -9.68 1.47 -6.52
C THR A 134 -10.34 1.22 -7.86
N MET A 135 -11.57 0.72 -7.84
CA MET A 135 -12.39 0.56 -9.05
C MET A 135 -13.06 1.86 -9.49
N ASN A 136 -12.91 2.94 -8.72
CA ASN A 136 -13.45 4.24 -9.06
C ASN A 136 -12.65 4.91 -10.19
N GLU A 137 -13.33 5.69 -11.02
CA GLU A 137 -12.72 6.42 -12.14
C GLU A 137 -11.93 7.67 -11.69
N ASN A 138 -12.33 8.26 -10.56
CA ASN A 138 -11.76 9.49 -10.05
C ASN A 138 -10.46 9.24 -9.28
N GLN A 139 -9.49 10.12 -9.47
CA GLN A 139 -8.22 10.08 -8.76
C GLN A 139 -8.42 10.14 -7.24
N PHE A 140 -7.65 9.34 -6.51
CA PHE A 140 -7.57 9.39 -5.05
C PHE A 140 -6.16 9.78 -4.61
N THR A 141 -6.04 10.28 -3.39
CA THR A 141 -4.75 10.57 -2.75
C THR A 141 -4.51 9.58 -1.63
N VAL A 142 -3.29 9.07 -1.52
CA VAL A 142 -2.86 8.17 -0.43
C VAL A 142 -1.60 8.71 0.22
N SER A 143 -1.61 8.80 1.54
CA SER A 143 -0.41 8.98 2.37
C SER A 143 -0.01 7.64 2.96
N TYR A 144 1.27 7.32 2.91
CA TYR A 144 1.79 6.02 3.31
C TYR A 144 3.10 6.12 4.09
N SER A 145 3.38 5.06 4.85
CA SER A 145 4.69 4.71 5.36
C SER A 145 4.92 3.23 5.08
N VAL A 146 6.10 2.88 4.61
CA VAL A 146 6.52 1.50 4.39
C VAL A 146 7.83 1.25 5.13
N VAL A 147 7.89 0.12 5.81
CA VAL A 147 9.12 -0.46 6.35
C VAL A 147 9.23 -1.86 5.76
N ALA A 148 10.10 -2.02 4.78
CA ALA A 148 10.29 -3.29 4.09
C ALA A 148 11.76 -3.62 3.85
N GLY A 149 12.06 -4.91 3.73
CA GLY A 149 13.33 -5.45 3.24
C GLY A 149 13.15 -6.17 1.90
N GLN A 150 14.26 -6.52 1.25
CA GLN A 150 14.36 -7.30 0.01
C GLN A 150 15.31 -8.50 0.18
#